data_AF-A0A9Q1A2S0-F1
#
_entry.id   AF-A0A9Q1A2S0-F1
#
_cell.length_a   1.000
_cell.length_b   1.000
_cell.length_c   1.000
_cell.angle_alpha   90.00
_cell.angle_beta   90.00
_cell.angle_gamma   90.00
#
_symmetry.space_group_name_H-M   'P 1'
#
loop_
_entity.id
_entity.type
_entity.pdbx_description
1 polymer ?
#
loop_
_entity_poly.entity_id
_entity_poly.type
_entity_poly.pdbx_seq_one_letter_code
_entity_poly.pdbx_strand_id
1 'polypeptide(L)'
;MRQRFHVSSEQRKEVSEYMNGFLDKILEQCKSLENHAVQADAVQMKNIADFQKAYEEQSKSDAEKLVADINNLVSNHLQRQKELVDARLVDLRETATGNKAVLDGHVSSMEYVSTDAKRKWQEFSMQTENDAKDISDYSVTKHCRMESLLQQCVSTAGSAFKHWEKTLDSVNEMGNNHVSELVSLTRNASDSIEQHDTEVGHARVTAEQDVAKNSEDVLNHIDGLSEEEQGSVSKILEAVKAHSNTLETFREDHSGEAAAIDDRAKETFEQQYMDYEPTGATPSRSEPDLPSKGTIESLRAMPVENLLDEFRENNSYESFEVKELKPSLIPRSPLVQLNQQ
;
A
#
# COMPACT_ATOMS: atom_id res chain seq x y z
N MET A 1 -68.90 -222.02 14.86
CA MET A 1 -68.96 -221.09 13.71
C MET A 1 -69.88 -219.88 13.93
N ARG A 2 -71.10 -220.00 14.50
CA ARG A 2 -71.99 -218.84 14.78
C ARG A 2 -71.36 -217.75 15.67
N GLN A 3 -70.54 -218.13 16.64
CA GLN A 3 -69.91 -217.18 17.58
C GLN A 3 -68.84 -216.28 16.94
N ARG A 4 -68.15 -216.73 15.87
CA ARG A 4 -67.17 -215.90 15.15
C ARG A 4 -67.82 -214.83 14.26
N PHE A 5 -68.99 -215.12 13.69
CA PHE A 5 -69.71 -214.16 12.84
C PHE A 5 -70.35 -213.04 13.67
N HIS A 6 -70.84 -213.37 14.88
CA HIS A 6 -71.38 -212.38 15.81
C HIS A 6 -70.31 -211.37 16.26
N VAL A 7 -69.14 -211.86 16.70
CA VAL A 7 -67.99 -211.01 17.10
C VAL A 7 -67.50 -210.12 15.94
N SER A 8 -67.44 -210.63 14.71
CA SER A 8 -67.06 -209.84 13.52
C SER A 8 -68.11 -208.79 13.12
N SER A 9 -69.39 -209.07 13.34
CA SER A 9 -70.47 -208.10 13.12
C SER A 9 -70.45 -206.99 14.19
N GLU A 10 -70.21 -207.35 15.44
CA GLU A 10 -70.10 -206.41 16.57
C GLU A 10 -68.87 -205.51 16.42
N GLN A 11 -67.70 -206.08 16.09
CA GLN A 11 -66.49 -205.28 15.81
C GLN A 11 -66.67 -204.32 14.63
N ARG A 12 -67.38 -204.72 13.56
CA ARG A 12 -67.70 -203.79 12.46
C ARG A 12 -68.63 -202.66 12.89
N LYS A 13 -69.61 -202.97 13.75
CA LYS A 13 -70.52 -201.97 14.30
C LYS A 13 -69.78 -200.98 15.19
N GLU A 14 -68.91 -201.47 16.06
CA GLU A 14 -68.10 -200.67 16.98
C GLU A 14 -67.09 -199.78 16.22
N VAL A 15 -66.44 -200.32 15.18
CA VAL A 15 -65.57 -199.54 14.28
C VAL A 15 -66.37 -198.49 13.50
N SER A 16 -67.59 -198.80 13.07
CA SER A 16 -68.48 -197.85 12.38
C SER A 16 -68.95 -196.73 13.30
N GLU A 17 -69.37 -197.05 14.53
CA GLU A 17 -69.76 -196.08 15.55
C GLU A 17 -68.57 -195.18 15.95
N TYR A 18 -67.38 -195.75 16.13
CA TYR A 18 -66.16 -194.97 16.35
C TYR A 18 -65.81 -194.06 15.17
N MET A 19 -65.89 -194.58 13.93
CA MET A 19 -65.57 -193.81 12.73
C MET A 19 -66.58 -192.66 12.53
N ASN A 20 -67.87 -192.91 12.75
CA ASN A 20 -68.89 -191.87 12.69
C ASN A 20 -68.67 -190.81 13.78
N GLY A 21 -68.41 -191.22 15.02
CA GLY A 21 -68.07 -190.29 16.10
C GLY A 21 -66.79 -189.48 15.84
N PHE A 22 -65.80 -190.08 15.18
CA PHE A 22 -64.58 -189.38 14.76
C PHE A 22 -64.85 -188.38 13.62
N LEU A 23 -65.63 -188.77 12.62
CA LEU A 23 -66.03 -187.89 11.51
C LEU A 23 -66.89 -186.73 12.01
N ASP A 24 -67.84 -186.96 12.92
CA ASP A 24 -68.64 -185.91 13.55
C ASP A 24 -67.75 -184.91 14.29
N LYS A 25 -66.73 -185.41 15.01
CA LYS A 25 -65.76 -184.57 15.71
C LYS A 25 -64.87 -183.78 14.76
N ILE A 26 -64.46 -184.35 13.62
CA ILE A 26 -63.78 -183.61 12.56
C ILE A 26 -64.70 -182.51 12.02
N LEU A 27 -65.96 -182.83 11.76
CA LEU A 27 -66.92 -181.88 11.18
C LEU A 27 -67.19 -180.71 12.15
N GLU A 28 -67.26 -180.99 13.45
CA GLU A 28 -67.34 -179.98 14.51
C GLU A 28 -66.07 -179.13 14.58
N GLN A 29 -64.88 -179.74 14.49
CA GLN A 29 -63.60 -179.02 14.46
C GLN A 29 -63.46 -178.16 13.19
N CYS A 30 -63.87 -178.65 12.02
CA CYS A 30 -63.89 -177.88 10.78
C CYS A 30 -64.82 -176.67 10.90
N LYS A 31 -66.03 -176.84 11.46
CA LYS A 31 -66.96 -175.73 11.73
C LYS A 31 -66.38 -174.73 12.74
N SER A 32 -65.71 -175.22 13.79
CA SER A 32 -65.05 -174.36 14.77
C SER A 32 -63.91 -173.56 14.14
N LEU A 33 -63.10 -174.20 13.28
CA LEU A 33 -62.00 -173.55 12.57
C LEU A 33 -62.52 -172.53 11.56
N GLU A 34 -63.58 -172.85 10.82
CA GLU A 34 -64.27 -171.95 9.90
C GLU A 34 -64.79 -170.71 10.65
N ASN A 35 -65.51 -170.90 11.77
CA ASN A 35 -65.98 -169.79 12.60
C ASN A 35 -64.82 -168.93 13.14
N HIS A 36 -63.73 -169.56 13.56
CA HIS A 36 -62.54 -168.84 14.05
C HIS A 36 -61.86 -168.06 12.92
N ALA A 37 -61.77 -168.61 11.70
CA ALA A 37 -61.23 -167.95 10.54
C ALA A 37 -62.08 -166.74 10.13
N VAL A 38 -63.41 -166.87 10.11
CA VAL A 38 -64.34 -165.76 9.84
C VAL A 38 -64.22 -164.66 10.92
N GLN A 39 -64.12 -165.05 12.19
CA GLN A 39 -63.95 -164.09 13.28
C GLN A 39 -62.59 -163.38 13.22
N ALA A 40 -61.52 -164.11 12.95
CA ALA A 40 -60.17 -163.54 12.82
C ALA A 40 -60.09 -162.58 11.63
N ASP A 41 -60.67 -162.93 10.48
CA ASP A 41 -60.75 -162.06 9.31
C ASP A 41 -61.58 -160.80 9.60
N ALA A 42 -62.74 -160.94 10.26
CA ALA A 42 -63.56 -159.80 10.67
C ALA A 42 -62.82 -158.84 11.64
N VAL A 43 -62.07 -159.39 12.60
CA VAL A 43 -61.24 -158.60 13.53
C VAL A 43 -60.09 -157.92 12.79
N GLN A 44 -59.43 -158.62 11.87
CA GLN A 44 -58.32 -158.07 11.10
C GLN A 44 -58.79 -156.96 10.16
N MET A 45 -59.89 -157.17 9.44
CA MET A 45 -60.51 -156.15 8.58
C MET A 45 -60.93 -154.92 9.39
N LYS A 46 -61.50 -155.13 10.58
CA LYS A 46 -61.83 -154.02 11.49
C LYS A 46 -60.58 -153.26 11.93
N ASN A 47 -59.53 -153.95 12.37
CA ASN A 47 -58.27 -153.31 12.80
C ASN A 47 -57.61 -152.51 11.66
N ILE A 48 -57.67 -153.01 10.42
CA ILE A 48 -57.18 -152.29 9.23
C ILE A 48 -58.00 -151.02 9.00
N ALA A 49 -59.33 -151.11 9.06
CA ALA A 49 -60.22 -149.95 8.89
C ALA A 49 -60.00 -148.90 9.99
N ASP A 50 -59.87 -149.34 11.26
CA ASP A 50 -59.60 -148.46 12.40
C ASP A 50 -58.23 -147.78 12.26
N PHE A 51 -57.20 -148.50 11.83
CA PHE A 51 -55.87 -147.93 11.56
C PHE A 51 -55.89 -146.93 10.41
N GLN A 52 -56.54 -147.27 9.29
CA GLN A 52 -56.65 -146.37 8.14
C GLN A 52 -57.37 -145.08 8.53
N LYS A 53 -58.49 -145.18 9.26
CA LYS A 53 -59.23 -144.02 9.77
C LYS A 53 -58.37 -143.16 10.70
N ALA A 54 -57.68 -143.77 11.66
CA ALA A 54 -56.82 -143.04 12.59
C ALA A 54 -55.66 -142.34 11.86
N TYR A 55 -55.05 -143.00 10.87
CA TYR A 55 -53.99 -142.40 10.07
C TYR A 55 -54.50 -141.24 9.20
N GLU A 56 -55.66 -141.38 8.56
CA GLU A 56 -56.29 -140.31 7.78
C GLU A 56 -56.64 -139.10 8.66
N GLU A 57 -57.21 -139.33 9.86
CA GLU A 57 -57.51 -138.27 10.83
C GLU A 57 -56.23 -137.59 11.33
N GLN A 58 -55.20 -138.36 11.68
CA GLN A 58 -53.91 -137.83 12.13
C GLN A 58 -53.21 -137.04 11.02
N SER A 59 -53.14 -137.60 9.80
CA SER A 59 -52.54 -136.92 8.64
C SER A 59 -53.26 -135.62 8.30
N LYS A 60 -54.60 -135.59 8.43
CA LYS A 60 -55.39 -134.37 8.24
C LYS A 60 -55.09 -133.35 9.34
N SER A 61 -55.06 -133.76 10.60
CA SER A 61 -54.74 -132.89 11.73
C SER A 61 -53.33 -132.31 11.63
N ASP A 62 -52.33 -133.12 11.25
CA ASP A 62 -50.95 -132.68 11.07
C ASP A 62 -50.81 -131.71 9.90
N ALA A 63 -51.52 -131.95 8.79
CA ALA A 63 -51.56 -131.02 7.66
C ALA A 63 -52.21 -129.67 8.04
N GLU A 64 -53.34 -129.69 8.75
CA GLU A 64 -54.01 -128.47 9.24
C GLU A 64 -53.13 -127.70 10.22
N LYS A 65 -52.45 -128.41 11.14
CA LYS A 65 -51.50 -127.80 12.07
C LYS A 65 -50.30 -127.17 11.36
N LEU A 66 -49.71 -127.87 10.39
CA LEU A 66 -48.59 -127.33 9.59
C LEU A 66 -48.98 -126.05 8.85
N VAL A 67 -50.17 -126.03 8.24
CA VAL A 67 -50.70 -124.85 7.57
C VAL A 67 -50.88 -123.70 8.57
N ALA A 68 -51.45 -123.96 9.75
CA ALA A 68 -51.62 -122.95 10.79
C ALA A 68 -50.28 -122.39 11.29
N ASP A 69 -49.29 -123.25 11.52
CA ASP A 69 -47.95 -122.87 11.99
C ASP A 69 -47.21 -122.01 10.95
N ILE A 70 -47.26 -122.39 9.66
CA ILE A 70 -46.68 -121.59 8.57
C ILE A 70 -47.38 -120.24 8.46
N ASN A 71 -48.71 -120.21 8.54
CA ASN A 71 -49.47 -118.98 8.40
C ASN A 71 -49.21 -118.01 9.56
N ASN A 72 -49.10 -118.54 10.79
CA ASN A 72 -48.68 -117.76 11.95
C ASN A 72 -47.26 -117.23 11.81
N LEU A 73 -46.30 -118.06 11.37
CA LEU A 73 -44.92 -117.64 11.16
C LEU A 73 -44.83 -116.51 10.13
N VAL A 74 -45.51 -116.65 8.99
CA VAL A 74 -45.54 -115.64 7.92
C VAL A 74 -46.22 -114.37 8.39
N SER A 75 -47.37 -114.47 9.08
CA SER A 75 -48.09 -113.31 9.60
C SER A 75 -47.27 -112.54 10.64
N ASN A 76 -46.63 -113.25 11.58
CA ASN A 76 -45.74 -112.63 12.58
C ASN A 76 -44.52 -111.98 11.92
N HIS A 77 -43.93 -112.62 10.90
CA HIS A 77 -42.80 -112.06 10.18
C HIS A 77 -43.17 -110.78 9.42
N LEU A 78 -44.29 -110.80 8.69
CA LEU A 78 -44.84 -109.63 7.97
C LEU A 78 -45.17 -108.49 8.94
N GLN A 79 -45.81 -108.80 10.07
CA GLN A 79 -46.14 -107.81 11.08
C GLN A 79 -44.88 -107.16 11.67
N ARG A 80 -43.87 -107.96 12.02
CA ARG A 80 -42.60 -107.43 12.53
C ARG A 80 -41.82 -106.63 11.49
N GLN A 81 -41.83 -107.04 10.22
CA GLN A 81 -41.22 -106.23 9.15
C GLN A 81 -41.92 -104.88 9.03
N LYS A 82 -43.26 -104.86 9.03
CA LYS A 82 -44.05 -103.63 8.98
C LYS A 82 -43.72 -102.71 10.16
N GLU A 83 -43.69 -103.24 11.39
CA GLU A 83 -43.34 -102.48 12.58
C GLU A 83 -41.94 -101.86 12.51
N LEU A 84 -40.95 -102.61 12.02
CA LEU A 84 -39.58 -102.10 11.86
C LEU A 84 -39.50 -100.98 10.80
N VAL A 85 -40.21 -101.13 9.68
CA VAL A 85 -40.29 -100.11 8.63
C VAL A 85 -41.02 -98.88 9.13
N ASP A 86 -42.17 -99.04 9.79
CA ASP A 86 -42.96 -97.95 10.33
C ASP A 86 -42.16 -97.16 11.38
N ALA A 87 -41.48 -97.84 12.31
CA ALA A 87 -40.60 -97.20 13.27
C ALA A 87 -39.49 -96.40 12.58
N ARG A 88 -38.85 -96.99 11.57
CA ARG A 88 -37.77 -96.30 10.84
C ARG A 88 -38.28 -95.09 10.04
N LEU A 89 -39.48 -95.17 9.49
CA LEU A 89 -40.14 -94.07 8.79
C LEU A 89 -40.50 -92.93 9.73
N VAL A 90 -40.93 -93.23 10.97
CA VAL A 90 -41.17 -92.23 12.00
C VAL A 90 -39.87 -91.51 12.36
N ASP A 91 -38.79 -92.23 12.67
CA ASP A 91 -37.48 -91.64 12.98
C ASP A 91 -36.97 -90.73 11.84
N LEU A 92 -37.10 -91.20 10.59
CA LEU A 92 -36.71 -90.44 9.40
C LEU A 92 -37.54 -89.16 9.26
N ARG A 93 -38.84 -89.20 9.54
CA ARG A 93 -39.74 -88.04 9.46
C ARG A 93 -39.45 -87.03 10.56
N GLU A 94 -39.21 -87.49 11.79
CA GLU A 94 -38.80 -86.62 12.89
C GLU A 94 -37.44 -85.95 12.59
N THR A 95 -36.47 -86.72 12.11
CA THR A 95 -35.16 -86.19 11.69
C THR A 95 -35.31 -85.15 10.58
N ALA A 96 -36.13 -85.44 9.56
CA ALA A 96 -36.39 -84.51 8.46
C ALA A 96 -37.07 -83.21 8.96
N THR A 97 -37.99 -83.32 9.92
CA THR A 97 -38.70 -82.18 10.51
C THR A 97 -37.76 -81.33 11.37
N GLY A 98 -36.90 -81.96 12.18
CA GLY A 98 -35.86 -81.29 12.96
C GLY A 98 -34.86 -80.55 12.06
N ASN A 99 -34.37 -81.22 11.01
CA ASN A 99 -33.46 -80.61 10.03
C ASN A 99 -34.10 -79.41 9.33
N LYS A 100 -35.38 -79.51 8.96
CA LYS A 100 -36.13 -78.40 8.37
C LYS A 100 -36.22 -77.22 9.34
N ALA A 101 -36.60 -77.46 10.60
CA ALA A 101 -36.71 -76.39 11.61
C ALA A 101 -35.37 -75.67 11.84
N VAL A 102 -34.26 -76.42 11.86
CA VAL A 102 -32.90 -75.84 11.94
C VAL A 102 -32.60 -74.99 10.70
N LEU A 103 -32.86 -75.51 9.50
CA LEU A 103 -32.62 -74.79 8.24
C LEU A 103 -33.45 -73.50 8.16
N ASP A 104 -34.74 -73.56 8.49
CA ASP A 104 -35.64 -72.40 8.52
C ASP A 104 -35.13 -71.35 9.52
N GLY A 105 -34.65 -71.78 10.69
CA GLY A 105 -34.01 -70.90 11.67
C GLY A 105 -32.76 -70.19 11.13
N HIS A 106 -31.90 -70.92 10.40
CA HIS A 106 -30.73 -70.33 9.74
C HIS A 106 -31.12 -69.33 8.65
N VAL A 107 -32.14 -69.64 7.84
CA VAL A 107 -32.65 -68.74 6.80
C VAL A 107 -33.15 -67.44 7.42
N SER A 108 -33.96 -67.51 8.48
CA SER A 108 -34.45 -66.32 9.20
C SER A 108 -33.32 -65.50 9.83
N SER A 109 -32.33 -66.15 10.43
CA SER A 109 -31.16 -65.45 10.98
C SER A 109 -30.35 -64.75 9.89
N MET A 110 -30.16 -65.39 8.73
CA MET A 110 -29.44 -64.82 7.60
C MET A 110 -30.19 -63.61 7.01
N GLU A 111 -31.52 -63.71 6.91
CA GLU A 111 -32.38 -62.61 6.46
C GLU A 111 -32.25 -61.39 7.39
N TYR A 112 -32.28 -61.60 8.71
CA TYR A 112 -32.06 -60.54 9.69
C TYR A 112 -30.68 -59.88 9.53
N VAL A 113 -29.61 -60.68 9.43
CA VAL A 113 -28.25 -60.14 9.25
C VAL A 113 -28.13 -59.36 7.93
N SER A 114 -28.70 -59.89 6.84
CA SER A 114 -28.68 -59.26 5.53
C SER A 114 -29.44 -57.93 5.53
N THR A 115 -30.63 -57.89 6.14
CA THR A 115 -31.44 -56.66 6.25
C THR A 115 -30.79 -55.61 7.14
N ASP A 116 -30.21 -56.00 8.29
CA ASP A 116 -29.48 -55.08 9.16
C ASP A 116 -28.21 -54.52 8.48
N ALA A 117 -27.44 -55.38 7.79
CA ALA A 117 -26.27 -54.96 7.03
C ALA A 117 -26.64 -53.98 5.91
N LYS A 118 -27.71 -54.26 5.16
CA LYS A 118 -28.23 -53.36 4.13
C LYS A 118 -28.63 -52.00 4.71
N ARG A 119 -29.34 -51.98 5.84
CA ARG A 119 -29.76 -50.74 6.52
C ARG A 119 -28.54 -49.92 6.94
N LYS A 120 -27.57 -50.53 7.63
CA LYS A 120 -26.33 -49.87 8.06
C LYS A 120 -25.52 -49.33 6.88
N TRP A 121 -25.44 -50.08 5.79
CA TRP A 121 -24.77 -49.62 4.57
C TRP A 121 -25.45 -48.39 3.97
N GLN A 122 -26.78 -48.38 3.91
CA GLN A 122 -27.55 -47.23 3.40
C GLN A 122 -27.38 -45.99 4.29
N GLU A 123 -27.43 -46.16 5.62
CA GLU A 123 -27.18 -45.08 6.58
C GLU A 123 -25.76 -44.51 6.41
N PHE A 124 -24.74 -45.37 6.35
CA PHE A 124 -23.36 -44.95 6.15
C PHE A 124 -23.14 -44.24 4.81
N SER A 125 -23.72 -44.77 3.74
CA SER A 125 -23.63 -44.18 2.40
C SER A 125 -24.25 -42.78 2.37
N MET A 126 -25.44 -42.61 2.97
CA MET A 126 -26.13 -41.33 3.03
C MET A 126 -25.36 -40.31 3.88
N GLN A 127 -24.82 -40.74 5.02
CA GLN A 127 -24.00 -39.88 5.86
C GLN A 127 -22.74 -39.41 5.11
N THR A 128 -22.04 -40.33 4.46
CA THR A 128 -20.82 -40.02 3.70
C THR A 128 -21.11 -39.04 2.55
N GLU A 129 -22.24 -39.21 1.85
CA GLU A 129 -22.66 -38.30 0.78
C GLU A 129 -22.97 -36.90 1.33
N ASN A 130 -23.70 -36.82 2.45
CA ASN A 130 -23.99 -35.55 3.10
C ASN A 130 -22.71 -34.86 3.59
N ASP A 131 -21.80 -35.58 4.24
CA ASP A 131 -20.52 -35.03 4.72
C ASP A 131 -19.66 -34.52 3.56
N ALA A 132 -19.59 -35.28 2.45
CA ALA A 132 -18.87 -34.87 1.25
C ALA A 132 -19.46 -33.58 0.64
N LYS A 133 -20.79 -33.48 0.62
CA LYS A 133 -21.50 -32.28 0.16
C LYS A 133 -21.24 -31.09 1.08
N ASP A 134 -21.32 -31.25 2.39
CA ASP A 134 -21.05 -30.19 3.37
C ASP A 134 -19.61 -29.68 3.25
N ILE A 135 -18.64 -30.58 3.08
CA ILE A 135 -17.23 -30.22 2.85
C ILE A 135 -17.09 -29.44 1.52
N SER A 136 -17.76 -29.88 0.47
CA SER A 136 -17.76 -29.19 -0.82
C SER A 136 -18.35 -27.78 -0.70
N ASP A 137 -19.52 -27.64 -0.08
CA ASP A 137 -20.21 -26.35 0.09
C ASP A 137 -19.39 -25.40 0.98
N TYR A 138 -18.77 -25.92 2.04
CA TYR A 138 -17.84 -25.15 2.87
C TYR A 138 -16.61 -24.68 2.08
N SER A 139 -16.02 -25.55 1.25
CA SER A 139 -14.88 -25.23 0.39
C SER A 139 -15.24 -24.14 -0.63
N VAL A 140 -16.39 -24.29 -1.31
CA VAL A 140 -16.91 -23.28 -2.25
C VAL A 140 -17.10 -21.93 -1.54
N THR A 141 -17.69 -21.93 -0.35
CA THR A 141 -17.90 -20.71 0.43
C THR A 141 -16.58 -20.01 0.76
N LYS A 142 -15.56 -20.78 1.20
CA LYS A 142 -14.22 -20.25 1.47
C LYS A 142 -13.55 -19.71 0.22
N HIS A 143 -13.66 -20.44 -0.89
CA HIS A 143 -13.13 -20.00 -2.18
C HIS A 143 -13.77 -18.69 -2.64
N CYS A 144 -15.10 -18.58 -2.61
CA CYS A 144 -15.82 -17.35 -2.95
C CYS A 144 -15.40 -16.17 -2.07
N ARG A 145 -15.21 -16.39 -0.76
CA ARG A 145 -14.74 -15.34 0.15
C ARG A 145 -13.31 -14.91 -0.19
N MET A 146 -12.43 -15.85 -0.48
CA MET A 146 -11.04 -15.57 -0.84
C MET A 146 -10.97 -14.81 -2.17
N GLU A 147 -11.73 -15.22 -3.18
CA GLU A 147 -11.83 -14.54 -4.47
C GLU A 147 -12.31 -13.10 -4.30
N SER A 148 -13.33 -12.86 -3.48
CA SER A 148 -13.82 -11.51 -3.17
C SER A 148 -12.76 -10.62 -2.52
N LEU A 149 -11.97 -11.17 -1.59
CA LEU A 149 -10.87 -10.43 -0.95
C LEU A 149 -9.73 -10.15 -1.93
N LEU A 150 -9.36 -11.12 -2.78
CA LEU A 150 -8.36 -10.94 -3.82
C LEU A 150 -8.77 -9.82 -4.79
N GLN A 151 -10.02 -9.83 -5.24
CA GLN A 151 -10.55 -8.78 -6.11
C GLN A 151 -10.50 -7.40 -5.44
N GLN A 152 -10.81 -7.32 -4.14
CA GLN A 152 -10.70 -6.08 -3.36
C GLN A 152 -9.25 -5.60 -3.26
N CYS A 153 -8.30 -6.51 -2.99
CA CYS A 153 -6.87 -6.20 -2.94
C CYS A 153 -6.36 -5.68 -4.29
N VAL A 154 -6.69 -6.36 -5.39
CA VAL A 154 -6.31 -5.96 -6.75
C VAL A 154 -6.87 -4.58 -7.09
N SER A 155 -8.15 -4.34 -6.80
CA SER A 155 -8.79 -3.04 -7.01
C SER A 155 -8.12 -1.92 -6.20
N THR A 156 -7.85 -2.18 -4.92
CA THR A 156 -7.21 -1.21 -4.02
C THR A 156 -5.78 -0.89 -4.46
N ALA A 157 -4.99 -1.91 -4.78
CA ALA A 157 -3.63 -1.76 -5.30
C ALA A 157 -3.62 -1.00 -6.64
N GLY A 158 -4.56 -1.32 -7.55
CA GLY A 158 -4.71 -0.62 -8.82
C GLY A 158 -5.06 0.86 -8.67
N SER A 159 -5.97 1.20 -7.75
CA SER A 159 -6.30 2.59 -7.43
C SER A 159 -5.12 3.33 -6.79
N ALA A 160 -4.44 2.70 -5.83
CA ALA A 160 -3.27 3.29 -5.18
C ALA A 160 -2.14 3.56 -6.19
N PHE A 161 -1.89 2.63 -7.11
CA PHE A 161 -0.92 2.80 -8.19
C PHE A 161 -1.26 3.99 -9.09
N LYS A 162 -2.53 4.10 -9.53
CA LYS A 162 -2.99 5.26 -10.33
C LYS A 162 -2.84 6.59 -9.58
N HIS A 163 -3.10 6.61 -8.27
CA HIS A 163 -2.90 7.82 -7.47
C HIS A 163 -1.43 8.20 -7.33
N TRP A 164 -0.56 7.20 -7.15
CA TRP A 164 0.89 7.41 -7.10
C TRP A 164 1.41 7.98 -8.42
N GLU A 165 1.01 7.43 -9.56
CA GLU A 165 1.39 7.91 -10.89
C GLU A 165 0.98 9.38 -11.10
N LYS A 166 -0.28 9.73 -10.79
CA LYS A 166 -0.75 11.13 -10.85
C LYS A 166 0.02 12.07 -9.93
N THR A 167 0.39 11.59 -8.74
CA THR A 167 1.16 12.39 -7.78
C THR A 167 2.58 12.61 -8.29
N LEU A 168 3.20 11.58 -8.86
CA LEU A 168 4.51 11.67 -9.47
C LEU A 168 4.52 12.68 -10.63
N ASP A 169 3.52 12.63 -11.52
CA ASP A 169 3.37 13.58 -12.61
C ASP A 169 3.23 15.02 -12.11
N SER A 170 2.38 15.25 -11.09
CA SER A 170 2.20 16.57 -10.49
C SER A 170 3.46 17.10 -9.81
N VAL A 171 4.23 16.24 -9.13
CA VAL A 171 5.51 16.63 -8.52
C VAL A 171 6.54 16.97 -9.58
N ASN A 172 6.61 16.21 -10.67
CA ASN A 172 7.51 16.50 -11.79
C ASN A 172 7.14 17.83 -12.46
N GLU A 173 5.86 18.09 -12.69
CA GLU A 173 5.38 19.36 -13.24
C GLU A 173 5.76 20.54 -12.33
N MET A 174 5.48 20.44 -11.03
CA MET A 174 5.86 21.45 -10.05
C MET A 174 7.38 21.66 -10.01
N GLY A 175 8.16 20.59 -10.03
CA GLY A 175 9.61 20.64 -10.09
C GLY A 175 10.13 21.39 -11.32
N ASN A 176 9.58 21.08 -12.50
CA ASN A 176 9.93 21.77 -13.75
C ASN A 176 9.56 23.25 -13.72
N ASN A 177 8.39 23.59 -13.16
CA ASN A 177 7.96 24.98 -13.00
C ASN A 177 8.89 25.76 -12.07
N HIS A 178 9.20 25.23 -10.88
CA HIS A 178 10.15 25.85 -9.95
C HIS A 178 11.55 26.04 -10.57
N VAL A 179 12.07 25.03 -11.29
CA VAL A 179 13.36 25.16 -11.99
C VAL A 179 13.29 26.29 -13.02
N SER A 180 12.20 26.38 -13.79
CA SER A 180 12.00 27.44 -14.78
C SER A 180 11.94 28.83 -14.14
N GLU A 181 11.20 28.99 -13.04
CA GLU A 181 11.12 30.24 -12.28
C GLU A 181 12.47 30.64 -11.68
N LEU A 182 13.19 29.69 -11.06
CA LEU A 182 14.53 29.96 -10.50
C LEU A 182 15.53 30.37 -11.58
N VAL A 183 15.51 29.71 -12.74
CA VAL A 183 16.35 30.08 -13.88
C VAL A 183 16.01 31.49 -14.35
N SER A 184 14.72 31.84 -14.48
CA SER A 184 14.30 33.19 -14.86
C SER A 184 14.74 34.24 -13.83
N LEU A 185 14.55 33.98 -12.53
CA LEU A 185 14.93 34.89 -11.46
C LEU A 185 16.45 35.09 -11.41
N THR A 186 17.22 34.01 -11.54
CA THR A 186 18.69 34.06 -11.58
C THR A 186 19.17 34.86 -12.79
N ARG A 187 18.55 34.65 -13.97
CA ARG A 187 18.87 35.41 -15.17
C ARG A 187 18.56 36.89 -15.00
N ASN A 188 17.36 37.24 -14.52
CA ASN A 188 16.99 38.64 -14.28
C ASN A 188 17.92 39.32 -13.28
N ALA A 189 18.29 38.63 -12.20
CA ALA A 189 19.25 39.14 -11.22
C ALA A 189 20.64 39.36 -11.84
N SER A 190 21.10 38.43 -12.69
CA SER A 190 22.38 38.54 -13.40
C SER A 190 22.36 39.73 -14.37
N ASP A 191 21.31 39.85 -15.17
CA ASP A 191 21.12 40.96 -16.13
C ASP A 191 21.08 42.32 -15.38
N SER A 192 20.42 42.38 -14.21
CA SER A 192 20.37 43.58 -13.36
C SER A 192 21.74 43.93 -12.75
N ILE A 193 22.53 42.94 -12.34
CA ILE A 193 23.89 43.16 -11.82
C ILE A 193 24.78 43.70 -12.93
N GLU A 194 24.71 43.13 -14.13
CA GLU A 194 25.46 43.60 -15.30
C GLU A 194 25.09 45.03 -15.65
N GLN A 195 23.79 45.36 -15.70
CA GLN A 195 23.33 46.73 -15.90
C GLN A 195 23.87 47.68 -14.82
N HIS A 196 23.75 47.34 -13.55
CA HIS A 196 24.25 48.17 -12.45
C HIS A 196 25.77 48.39 -12.56
N ASP A 197 26.54 47.37 -12.92
CA ASP A 197 27.98 47.50 -13.15
C ASP A 197 28.30 48.49 -14.28
N THR A 198 27.54 48.45 -15.38
CA THR A 198 27.68 49.44 -16.46
C THR A 198 27.32 50.86 -16.01
N GLU A 199 26.23 51.03 -15.26
CA GLU A 199 25.79 52.34 -14.74
C GLU A 199 26.82 52.93 -13.77
N VAL A 200 27.36 52.13 -12.85
CA VAL A 200 28.45 52.52 -11.95
C VAL A 200 29.71 52.86 -12.73
N GLY A 201 30.04 52.06 -13.75
CA GLY A 201 31.15 52.33 -14.67
C GLY A 201 31.01 53.69 -15.36
N HIS A 202 29.82 54.00 -15.89
CA HIS A 202 29.52 55.28 -16.51
C HIS A 202 29.59 56.44 -15.50
N ALA A 203 28.96 56.31 -14.33
CA ALA A 203 28.98 57.34 -13.30
C ALA A 203 30.40 57.64 -12.82
N ARG A 204 31.24 56.59 -12.65
CA ARG A 204 32.66 56.74 -12.32
C ARG A 204 33.39 57.55 -13.39
N VAL A 205 33.27 57.18 -14.67
CA VAL A 205 33.94 57.89 -15.77
C VAL A 205 33.51 59.35 -15.85
N THR A 206 32.21 59.63 -15.72
CA THR A 206 31.71 61.02 -15.70
C THR A 206 32.28 61.80 -14.53
N ALA A 207 32.28 61.22 -13.32
CA ALA A 207 32.84 61.87 -12.14
C ALA A 207 34.36 62.12 -12.27
N GLU A 208 35.11 61.15 -12.82
CA GLU A 208 36.53 61.31 -13.11
C GLU A 208 36.78 62.44 -14.12
N GLN A 209 35.96 62.53 -15.17
CA GLN A 209 36.03 63.59 -16.17
C GLN A 209 35.67 64.97 -15.58
N ASP A 210 34.62 65.05 -14.76
CA ASP A 210 34.22 66.28 -14.07
C ASP A 210 35.31 66.76 -13.11
N VAL A 211 35.92 65.85 -12.34
CA VAL A 211 37.05 66.17 -11.46
C VAL A 211 38.25 66.66 -12.26
N ALA A 212 38.58 65.98 -13.37
CA ALA A 212 39.68 66.39 -14.24
C ALA A 212 39.44 67.79 -14.83
N LYS A 213 38.25 68.04 -15.37
CA LYS A 213 37.86 69.35 -15.91
C LYS A 213 37.87 70.43 -14.85
N ASN A 214 37.25 70.20 -13.69
CA ASN A 214 37.23 71.19 -12.61
C ASN A 214 38.64 71.49 -12.09
N SER A 215 39.52 70.48 -12.04
CA SER A 215 40.92 70.69 -11.68
C SER A 215 41.66 71.54 -12.71
N GLU A 216 41.42 71.31 -14.00
CA GLU A 216 41.95 72.12 -15.10
C GLU A 216 41.42 73.55 -15.07
N ASP A 217 40.11 73.74 -14.86
CA ASP A 217 39.48 75.06 -14.71
C ASP A 217 40.08 75.84 -13.51
N VAL A 218 40.31 75.18 -12.37
CA VAL A 218 40.97 75.78 -11.19
C VAL A 218 42.41 76.18 -11.52
N LEU A 219 43.18 75.31 -12.19
CA LEU A 219 44.54 75.64 -12.61
C LEU A 219 44.57 76.85 -13.55
N ASN A 220 43.72 76.86 -14.58
CA ASN A 220 43.59 77.99 -15.50
C ASN A 220 43.19 79.29 -14.78
N HIS A 221 42.31 79.21 -13.78
CA HIS A 221 41.93 80.38 -12.97
C HIS A 221 43.11 80.91 -12.14
N ILE A 222 43.89 80.02 -11.52
CA ILE A 222 45.10 80.39 -10.77
C ILE A 222 46.13 81.03 -11.70
N ASP A 223 46.38 80.45 -12.87
CA ASP A 223 47.32 80.98 -13.85
C ASP A 223 46.86 82.36 -14.36
N GLY A 224 45.58 82.53 -14.66
CA GLY A 224 45.00 83.82 -15.06
C GLY A 224 45.09 84.91 -13.97
N LEU A 225 44.84 84.55 -12.71
CA LEU A 225 45.07 85.45 -11.57
C LEU A 225 46.53 85.85 -11.44
N SER A 226 47.46 84.91 -11.63
CA SER A 226 48.90 85.18 -11.62
C SER A 226 49.29 86.15 -12.75
N GLU A 227 48.73 85.99 -13.95
CA GLU A 227 48.96 86.93 -15.05
C GLU A 227 48.39 88.33 -14.77
N GLU A 228 47.15 88.41 -14.26
CA GLU A 228 46.52 89.69 -13.88
C GLU A 228 47.27 90.38 -12.74
N GLU A 229 47.73 89.61 -11.74
CA GLU A 229 48.56 90.08 -10.65
C GLU A 229 49.90 90.60 -11.16
N GLN A 230 50.60 89.86 -12.01
CA GLN A 230 51.84 90.33 -12.66
C GLN A 230 51.60 91.62 -13.45
N GLY A 231 50.50 91.70 -14.21
CA GLY A 231 50.13 92.91 -14.94
C GLY A 231 49.87 94.10 -14.02
N SER A 232 49.19 93.87 -12.89
CA SER A 232 48.92 94.89 -11.87
C SER A 232 50.20 95.35 -11.17
N VAL A 233 51.07 94.42 -10.77
CA VAL A 233 52.39 94.69 -10.20
C VAL A 233 53.24 95.49 -11.18
N SER A 234 53.24 95.13 -12.47
CA SER A 234 53.96 95.86 -13.51
C SER A 234 53.48 97.30 -13.65
N LYS A 235 52.17 97.54 -13.68
CA LYS A 235 51.58 98.90 -13.72
C LYS A 235 51.97 99.72 -12.49
N ILE A 236 51.92 99.13 -11.29
CA ILE A 236 52.36 99.80 -10.06
C ILE A 236 53.83 100.18 -10.18
N LEU A 237 54.66 99.26 -10.68
CA LEU A 237 56.10 99.48 -10.83
C LEU A 237 56.41 100.58 -11.86
N GLU A 238 55.67 100.63 -12.98
CA GLU A 238 55.73 101.73 -13.95
C GLU A 238 55.31 103.07 -13.33
N ALA A 239 54.21 103.11 -12.58
CA ALA A 239 53.75 104.33 -11.91
C ALA A 239 54.76 104.81 -10.85
N VAL A 240 55.32 103.90 -10.05
CA VAL A 240 56.40 104.19 -9.10
C VAL A 240 57.62 104.74 -9.82
N LYS A 241 58.00 104.15 -10.96
CA LYS A 241 59.12 104.63 -11.78
C LYS A 241 58.84 106.02 -12.36
N ALA A 242 57.63 106.29 -12.85
CA ALA A 242 57.24 107.62 -13.32
C ALA A 242 57.32 108.67 -12.21
N HIS A 243 56.79 108.37 -11.02
CA HIS A 243 56.91 109.23 -9.85
C HIS A 243 58.36 109.46 -9.43
N SER A 244 59.20 108.41 -9.46
CA SER A 244 60.63 108.52 -9.20
C SER A 244 61.30 109.49 -10.17
N ASN A 245 60.99 109.40 -11.48
CA ASN A 245 61.53 110.33 -12.48
C ASN A 245 61.06 111.77 -12.22
N THR A 246 59.80 112.00 -11.89
CA THR A 246 59.29 113.34 -11.56
C THR A 246 59.99 113.92 -10.33
N LEU A 247 60.23 113.12 -9.30
CA LEU A 247 61.00 113.51 -8.11
C LEU A 247 62.45 113.86 -8.46
N GLU A 248 63.06 113.12 -9.39
CA GLU A 248 64.41 113.42 -9.89
C GLU A 248 64.45 114.75 -10.63
N THR A 249 63.51 115.00 -11.56
CA THR A 249 63.40 116.29 -12.26
C THR A 249 63.15 117.43 -11.28
N PHE A 250 62.25 117.27 -10.31
CA PHE A 250 62.01 118.27 -9.27
C PHE A 250 63.28 118.55 -8.45
N ARG A 251 64.08 117.52 -8.14
CA ARG A 251 65.37 117.69 -7.45
C ARG A 251 66.36 118.47 -8.29
N GLU A 252 66.45 118.18 -9.58
CA GLU A 252 67.32 118.89 -10.53
C GLU A 252 66.92 120.35 -10.69
N ASP A 253 65.63 120.63 -10.91
CA ASP A 253 65.07 121.98 -11.00
C ASP A 253 65.34 122.76 -9.70
N HIS A 254 65.00 122.18 -8.54
CA HIS A 254 65.26 122.82 -7.25
C HIS A 254 66.76 123.06 -7.02
N SER A 255 67.63 122.13 -7.43
CA SER A 255 69.07 122.32 -7.35
C SER A 255 69.55 123.45 -8.28
N GLY A 256 68.98 123.55 -9.48
CA GLY A 256 69.26 124.62 -10.44
C GLY A 256 68.79 125.98 -9.95
N GLU A 257 67.56 126.06 -9.44
CA GLU A 257 66.98 127.27 -8.86
C GLU A 257 67.77 127.73 -7.62
N ALA A 258 68.14 126.79 -6.75
CA ALA A 258 68.95 127.07 -5.57
C ALA A 258 70.36 127.57 -5.96
N ALA A 259 70.98 127.00 -6.99
CA ALA A 259 72.24 127.49 -7.52
C ALA A 259 72.10 128.89 -8.14
N ALA A 260 71.01 129.17 -8.87
CA ALA A 260 70.73 130.50 -9.42
C ALA A 260 70.50 131.55 -8.31
N ILE A 261 69.88 131.16 -7.20
CA ILE A 261 69.76 132.00 -6.00
C ILE A 261 71.14 132.26 -5.37
N ASP A 262 71.98 131.24 -5.22
CA ASP A 262 73.35 131.37 -4.69
C ASP A 262 74.22 132.28 -5.59
N ASP A 263 74.12 132.12 -6.91
CA ASP A 263 74.81 132.96 -7.89
C ASP A 263 74.33 134.42 -7.82
N ARG A 264 73.02 134.68 -7.72
CA ARG A 264 72.50 136.06 -7.50
C ARG A 264 72.94 136.65 -6.17
N ALA A 265 73.00 135.83 -5.11
CA ALA A 265 73.50 136.26 -3.82
C ALA A 265 74.97 136.66 -3.92
N LYS A 266 75.81 135.83 -4.56
CA LYS A 266 77.21 136.16 -4.88
C LYS A 266 77.33 137.42 -5.72
N GLU A 267 76.58 137.56 -6.82
CA GLU A 267 76.62 138.75 -7.68
C GLU A 267 76.30 140.03 -6.88
N THR A 268 75.29 139.97 -6.00
CA THR A 268 74.90 141.09 -5.14
C THR A 268 75.98 141.45 -4.12
N PHE A 269 76.54 140.45 -3.43
CA PHE A 269 77.50 140.68 -2.34
C PHE A 269 78.95 140.87 -2.82
N GLU A 270 79.35 140.35 -3.97
CA GLU A 270 80.72 140.43 -4.50
C GLU A 270 80.90 141.54 -5.55
N GLN A 271 79.89 141.85 -6.38
CA GLN A 271 80.06 142.82 -7.49
C GLN A 271 79.38 144.18 -7.27
N GLN A 272 78.31 144.24 -6.48
CA GLN A 272 77.57 145.49 -6.23
C GLN A 272 77.80 146.09 -4.84
N TYR A 273 78.46 145.37 -3.94
CA TYR A 273 78.76 145.84 -2.59
C TYR A 273 80.25 146.20 -2.45
N MET A 274 80.64 147.36 -2.99
CA MET A 274 81.95 147.97 -2.74
C MET A 274 81.77 149.33 -2.06
N ASP A 275 82.20 149.36 -0.80
CA ASP A 275 82.62 150.48 0.06
C ASP A 275 81.92 151.84 -0.13
N TYR A 276 80.88 152.06 0.68
CA TYR A 276 80.38 153.40 0.97
C TYR A 276 81.24 154.05 2.07
N GLU A 277 81.92 155.14 1.69
CA GLU A 277 82.61 156.06 2.61
C GLU A 277 81.64 156.68 3.64
N PRO A 278 82.02 156.87 4.92
CA PRO A 278 81.15 157.40 5.95
C PRO A 278 80.94 158.92 5.77
N THR A 279 79.93 159.32 5.00
CA THR A 279 79.39 160.68 5.03
C THR A 279 78.34 160.76 6.14
N GLY A 280 78.67 161.48 7.22
CA GLY A 280 77.89 161.60 8.46
C GLY A 280 76.51 162.25 8.30
N ALA A 281 75.58 161.57 7.64
CA ALA A 281 74.16 161.87 7.65
C ALA A 281 73.40 160.58 7.98
N THR A 282 72.97 160.45 9.24
CA THR A 282 71.98 159.45 9.66
C THR A 282 70.67 159.62 8.89
N PRO A 283 70.22 158.62 8.09
CA PRO A 283 68.87 158.61 7.53
C PRO A 283 67.91 157.89 8.48
N SER A 284 66.74 158.49 8.62
CA SER A 284 65.66 158.23 9.58
C SER A 284 65.00 156.85 9.50
N ARG A 285 64.40 156.44 10.63
CA ARG A 285 63.36 155.41 10.74
C ARG A 285 62.33 155.55 9.61
N SER A 286 62.20 154.51 8.80
CA SER A 286 61.04 154.28 7.95
C SER A 286 60.21 153.18 8.60
N GLU A 287 59.02 153.58 9.06
CA GLU A 287 58.02 152.69 9.64
C GLU A 287 57.64 151.57 8.66
N PRO A 288 57.38 150.35 9.15
CA PRO A 288 56.92 149.26 8.31
C PRO A 288 55.55 149.60 7.73
N ASP A 289 55.39 149.39 6.42
CA ASP A 289 54.09 149.48 5.73
C ASP A 289 53.22 148.30 6.17
N LEU A 290 52.65 148.45 7.37
CA LEU A 290 51.73 147.49 7.96
C LEU A 290 50.36 147.70 7.31
N PRO A 291 49.81 146.70 6.61
CA PRO A 291 48.52 146.83 5.96
C PRO A 291 47.45 147.20 6.99
N SER A 292 46.63 148.20 6.65
CA SER A 292 45.57 148.71 7.52
C SER A 292 44.60 147.58 7.90
N LYS A 293 43.93 147.69 9.05
CA LYS A 293 42.92 146.71 9.48
C LYS A 293 41.88 146.42 8.38
N GLY A 294 41.51 147.43 7.60
CA GLY A 294 40.60 147.27 6.46
C GLY A 294 41.17 146.39 5.34
N THR A 295 42.48 146.46 5.08
CA THR A 295 43.18 145.62 4.10
C THR A 295 43.29 144.16 4.57
N ILE A 296 43.48 143.95 5.87
CA ILE A 296 43.49 142.59 6.47
C ILE A 296 42.07 141.99 6.47
N GLU A 297 41.03 142.78 6.71
CA GLU A 297 39.64 142.33 6.65
C GLU A 297 39.18 142.04 5.21
N SER A 298 39.70 142.73 4.19
CA SER A 298 39.41 142.40 2.78
C SER A 298 40.03 141.10 2.27
N LEU A 299 41.03 140.56 2.97
CA LEU A 299 41.66 139.27 2.65
C LEU A 299 41.09 138.11 3.48
N ARG A 300 40.14 138.38 4.38
CA ARG A 300 39.47 137.32 5.14
C ARG A 300 38.50 136.62 4.20
N ALA A 301 38.67 135.32 4.05
CA ALA A 301 37.72 134.48 3.33
C ALA A 301 36.30 134.72 3.87
N MET A 302 35.30 134.65 2.99
CA MET A 302 33.88 134.81 3.34
C MET A 302 33.53 133.82 4.47
N PRO A 303 32.55 134.13 5.35
CA PRO A 303 32.10 133.19 6.39
C PRO A 303 31.86 131.79 5.80
N VAL A 304 32.23 130.74 6.53
CA VAL A 304 32.20 129.34 6.04
C VAL A 304 30.83 128.95 5.48
N GLU A 305 29.76 129.54 5.99
CA GLU A 305 28.40 129.38 5.50
C GLU A 305 28.25 129.82 4.04
N ASN A 306 28.86 130.95 3.66
CA ASN A 306 28.84 131.46 2.29
C ASN A 306 29.76 130.63 1.36
N LEU A 307 30.88 130.11 1.87
CA LEU A 307 31.74 129.18 1.13
C LEU A 307 31.04 127.83 0.88
N LEU A 308 30.24 127.37 1.85
CA LEU A 308 29.42 126.17 1.69
C LEU A 308 28.29 126.39 0.70
N ASP A 309 27.70 127.58 0.64
CA ASP A 309 26.67 127.91 -0.35
C ASP A 309 27.26 128.07 -1.76
N GLU A 310 28.42 128.70 -1.91
CA GLU A 310 29.15 128.79 -3.20
C GLU A 310 29.58 127.40 -3.71
N PHE A 311 30.06 126.52 -2.81
CA PHE A 311 30.35 125.12 -3.15
C PHE A 311 29.09 124.35 -3.56
N ARG A 312 27.94 124.63 -2.92
CA ARG A 312 26.65 124.00 -3.23
C ARG A 312 26.04 124.52 -4.52
N GLU A 313 26.21 125.80 -4.86
CA GLU A 313 25.81 126.39 -6.15
C GLU A 313 26.67 125.87 -7.30
N ASN A 314 27.99 125.73 -7.12
CA ASN A 314 28.90 125.22 -8.15
C ASN A 314 28.89 123.69 -8.30
N ASN A 315 28.31 122.95 -7.33
CA ASN A 315 28.17 121.49 -7.35
C ASN A 315 26.70 121.07 -7.12
N SER A 316 25.78 121.65 -7.90
CA SER A 316 24.37 121.25 -7.90
C SER A 316 24.20 119.85 -8.51
N TYR A 317 23.62 118.92 -7.73
CA TYR A 317 23.24 117.58 -8.15
C TYR A 317 21.94 117.65 -8.97
N GLU A 318 22.03 117.58 -10.30
CA GLU A 318 20.88 117.68 -11.19
C GLU A 318 20.08 116.37 -11.21
N SER A 319 18.97 116.36 -10.49
CA SER A 319 17.89 115.37 -10.61
C SER A 319 16.98 115.76 -11.78
N PHE A 320 16.92 114.94 -12.83
CA PHE A 320 15.90 115.05 -13.88
C PHE A 320 14.58 114.41 -13.39
N GLU A 321 13.59 115.25 -13.09
CA GLU A 321 12.18 114.84 -13.05
C GLU A 321 11.46 115.16 -14.37
N VAL A 322 10.93 114.10 -15.00
CA VAL A 322 9.53 113.92 -15.44
C VAL A 322 8.93 114.84 -16.52
N LYS A 323 8.40 114.20 -17.59
CA LYS A 323 7.11 114.58 -18.18
C LYS A 323 6.17 113.39 -18.20
N GLU A 324 5.04 113.55 -17.50
CA GLU A 324 3.95 112.59 -17.30
C GLU A 324 3.23 112.17 -18.60
N LEU A 325 2.69 110.94 -18.60
CA LEU A 325 1.26 110.67 -18.83
C LEU A 325 0.90 109.26 -18.23
N LYS A 326 -0.07 109.27 -17.31
CA LYS A 326 -0.66 108.18 -16.49
C LYS A 326 -1.58 107.20 -17.29
N PRO A 327 -2.23 106.20 -16.65
CA PRO A 327 -1.81 105.23 -15.62
C PRO A 327 -2.37 103.80 -15.87
N SER A 328 -1.96 102.77 -15.10
CA SER A 328 -2.71 101.52 -14.75
C SER A 328 -1.73 100.35 -14.56
N LEU A 329 -1.78 99.41 -13.61
CA LEU A 329 -2.46 99.07 -12.34
C LEU A 329 -1.87 97.67 -12.00
N ILE A 330 -1.72 97.31 -10.71
CA ILE A 330 -1.48 95.94 -10.13
C ILE A 330 0.01 95.57 -9.86
N PRO A 331 0.35 94.91 -8.71
CA PRO A 331 1.04 95.60 -7.61
C PRO A 331 2.32 94.88 -7.10
N ARG A 332 2.90 95.50 -6.06
CA ARG A 332 4.15 95.25 -5.32
C ARG A 332 4.45 93.83 -4.80
N SER A 333 5.76 93.51 -4.78
CA SER A 333 6.62 92.90 -3.72
C SER A 333 6.25 91.52 -3.12
N PRO A 334 7.09 90.80 -2.34
CA PRO A 334 8.44 91.10 -1.80
C PRO A 334 9.49 89.94 -1.89
N LEU A 335 10.72 90.26 -1.46
CA LEU A 335 11.79 89.34 -1.07
C LEU A 335 11.32 88.26 -0.07
N VAL A 336 11.55 86.97 -0.37
CA VAL A 336 11.84 85.91 0.61
C VAL A 336 12.73 84.84 -0.06
N GLN A 337 13.92 84.61 0.46
CA GLN A 337 14.72 83.37 0.31
C GLN A 337 15.59 83.23 1.58
N LEU A 338 15.87 82.07 2.15
CA LEU A 338 15.50 80.68 1.86
C LEU A 338 15.79 79.93 3.16
N ASN A 339 14.87 79.07 3.60
CA ASN A 339 15.19 78.00 4.54
C ASN A 339 14.74 76.68 3.91
N GLN A 340 15.73 75.82 3.69
CA GLN A 340 15.71 74.35 3.74
C GLN A 340 14.91 73.58 2.69
N GLN A 341 15.64 72.83 1.85
CA GLN A 341 15.72 71.38 2.04
C GLN A 341 17.06 70.82 1.55
#